data_AF-A0A7Y2J802-F1
#
_entry.id   AF-A0A7Y2J802-F1
#
_cell.length_a   1.000
_cell.length_b   1.000
_cell.length_c   1.000
_cell.angle_alpha   90.00
_cell.angle_beta   90.00
_cell.angle_gamma   90.00
#
_symmetry.space_group_name_H-M   'P 1'
#
loop_
_entity.id
_entity.type
_entity.pdbx_description
1 polymer ?
#
loop_
_entity_poly.entity_id
_entity_poly.type
_entity_poly.pdbx_seq_one_letter_code
_entity_poly.pdbx_strand_id
1 'polypeptide(L)'
;MDIKNKDLNIITVLLITPFIIYFYKLFPETNVVHITNWVFEINVSLDLRFLAWVFLTKLSTLILLLTWYYTTSRWWRLAILVPIIIEIFKILNLLNMNIDFIDDKEYVNSLPLTFPIILALIYLATQVNYYTLYRKLLLKMESDYHNVMTKIVKKNEIEIINIRNCLSKLKEEKKNISDDKYLEKLIKLREDLLKL
;
A
#
# COMPACT_ATOMS: atom_id res chain seq x y z
N MET A 1 18.65 -4.99 -17.49
CA MET A 1 18.34 -3.81 -18.33
C MET A 1 16.83 -3.78 -18.55
N ASP A 2 16.05 -3.64 -17.47
CA ASP A 2 14.57 -3.81 -17.46
C ASP A 2 13.86 -2.60 -16.81
N ILE A 3 14.49 -1.43 -16.87
CA ILE A 3 13.96 -0.15 -16.40
C ILE A 3 13.03 0.47 -17.49
N LYS A 4 12.93 -0.15 -18.66
CA LYS A 4 12.82 0.62 -19.91
C LYS A 4 11.41 1.06 -20.34
N ASN A 5 10.33 0.39 -19.93
CA ASN A 5 9.01 0.67 -20.53
C ASN A 5 8.06 1.44 -19.60
N LYS A 6 8.01 1.09 -18.31
CA LYS A 6 7.12 1.78 -17.35
C LYS A 6 7.61 3.19 -17.05
N ASP A 7 8.92 3.34 -16.84
CA ASP A 7 9.52 4.63 -16.51
C ASP A 7 9.50 5.56 -17.72
N LEU A 8 9.69 5.02 -18.93
CA LEU A 8 9.58 5.78 -20.19
C LEU A 8 8.17 6.38 -20.37
N ASN A 9 7.11 5.60 -20.10
CA ASN A 9 5.74 6.09 -20.22
C ASN A 9 5.46 7.24 -19.24
N ILE A 10 5.95 7.12 -18.00
CA ILE A 10 5.80 8.17 -16.97
C ILE A 10 6.55 9.45 -17.39
N ILE A 11 7.80 9.32 -17.86
CA ILE A 11 8.60 10.44 -18.34
C ILE A 11 7.92 11.13 -19.53
N THR A 12 7.34 10.35 -20.44
CA THR A 12 6.63 10.87 -21.63
C THR A 12 5.38 11.67 -21.21
N VAL A 13 4.60 11.16 -20.25
CA VAL A 13 3.43 11.88 -19.72
C VAL A 13 3.83 13.19 -19.02
N LEU A 14 4.91 13.17 -18.23
CA LEU A 14 5.43 14.36 -17.55
C LEU A 14 5.91 15.44 -18.53
N LEU A 15 6.55 15.03 -19.63
CA LEU A 15 6.98 15.94 -20.70
C LEU A 15 5.79 16.57 -21.43
N ILE A 16 4.72 15.81 -21.67
CA ILE A 16 3.53 16.26 -22.42
C ILE A 16 2.61 17.15 -21.58
N THR A 17 2.59 16.95 -20.26
CA THR A 17 1.72 17.69 -19.32
C THR A 17 1.72 19.21 -19.54
N PRO A 18 2.87 19.92 -19.57
CA PRO A 18 2.87 21.37 -19.81
C PRO A 18 2.43 21.76 -21.23
N PHE A 19 2.60 20.89 -22.23
CA PHE A 19 2.16 21.18 -23.60
C PHE A 19 0.64 21.16 -23.75
N ILE A 20 -0.06 20.42 -22.90
CA ILE A 20 -1.52 20.31 -22.92
C ILE A 20 -2.19 21.67 -22.71
N ILE A 21 -1.54 22.58 -21.98
CA ILE A 21 -2.06 23.91 -21.72
C ILE A 21 -2.27 24.64 -23.04
N TYR A 22 -1.30 24.60 -23.97
CA TYR A 22 -1.32 25.37 -25.23
C TYR A 22 -2.51 25.09 -26.15
N PHE A 23 -3.24 23.99 -25.95
CA PHE A 23 -4.49 23.72 -26.67
C PHE A 23 -5.53 24.84 -26.48
N TYR A 24 -5.42 25.68 -25.43
CA TYR A 24 -6.30 26.83 -25.23
C TYR A 24 -6.28 27.80 -26.44
N LYS A 25 -5.17 27.87 -27.18
CA LYS A 25 -5.02 28.77 -28.35
C LYS A 25 -5.90 28.39 -29.54
N LEU A 26 -6.41 27.16 -29.58
CA LEU A 26 -7.31 26.70 -30.64
C LEU A 26 -8.73 27.27 -30.46
N PHE A 27 -9.05 27.79 -29.28
CA PHE A 27 -10.36 28.36 -28.99
C PHE A 27 -10.39 29.85 -29.37
N PRO A 28 -11.48 30.33 -30.00
CA PRO A 28 -11.65 31.75 -30.31
C PRO A 28 -11.77 32.60 -29.04
N GLU A 29 -11.41 33.88 -29.14
CA GLU A 29 -11.53 34.88 -28.06
C GLU A 29 -12.96 35.45 -27.94
N THR A 30 -13.93 34.87 -28.65
CA THR A 30 -15.31 35.35 -28.73
C THR A 30 -16.27 34.43 -27.97
N ASN A 31 -17.32 35.00 -27.39
CA ASN A 31 -18.39 34.25 -26.70
C ASN A 31 -19.37 33.54 -27.66
N VAL A 32 -19.20 33.79 -28.95
CA VAL A 32 -19.89 33.13 -30.05
C VAL A 32 -18.93 32.18 -30.75
N VAL A 33 -19.30 30.90 -30.77
CA VAL A 33 -18.58 29.88 -31.54
C VAL A 33 -19.41 29.53 -32.77
N HIS A 34 -18.85 29.83 -33.94
CA HIS A 34 -19.38 29.36 -35.21
C HIS A 34 -18.71 28.03 -35.56
N ILE A 35 -19.39 26.90 -35.34
CA ILE A 35 -18.96 25.61 -35.87
C ILE A 35 -19.78 25.38 -37.13
N THR A 36 -19.21 25.71 -38.29
CA THR A 36 -19.70 25.48 -39.67
C THR A 36 -21.20 25.74 -39.93
N ASN A 37 -22.12 25.03 -39.28
CA ASN A 37 -23.59 25.16 -39.38
C ASN A 37 -24.34 25.48 -38.07
N TRP A 38 -23.67 25.58 -36.92
CA TRP A 38 -24.30 25.79 -35.61
C TRP A 38 -23.71 27.01 -34.91
N VAL A 39 -24.58 27.90 -34.43
CA VAL A 39 -24.20 29.06 -33.62
C VAL A 39 -24.50 28.72 -32.17
N PHE A 40 -23.45 28.56 -31.38
CA PHE A 40 -23.57 28.44 -29.93
C PHE A 40 -23.26 29.80 -29.32
N GLU A 41 -24.29 30.49 -28.83
CA GLU A 41 -24.14 31.64 -27.95
C GLU A 41 -23.95 31.12 -26.54
N ILE A 42 -22.71 31.19 -26.05
CA ILE A 42 -22.41 30.83 -24.68
C ILE A 42 -22.60 32.11 -23.86
N ASN A 43 -23.69 32.14 -23.09
CA ASN A 43 -24.10 33.27 -22.26
C ASN A 43 -23.24 33.37 -20.99
N VAL A 44 -21.93 33.46 -21.20
CA VAL A 44 -20.92 33.54 -20.15
C VAL A 44 -20.24 34.89 -20.29
N SER A 45 -20.10 35.61 -19.18
CA SER A 45 -19.46 36.93 -19.11
C SER A 45 -17.95 36.92 -19.40
N LEU A 46 -17.36 35.76 -19.69
CA LEU A 46 -15.94 35.53 -19.88
C LEU A 46 -15.63 34.89 -21.23
N ASP A 47 -14.50 35.28 -21.80
CA ASP A 47 -13.99 34.77 -23.06
C ASP A 47 -13.85 33.24 -23.03
N LEU A 48 -14.33 32.57 -24.08
CA LEU A 48 -14.23 31.13 -24.25
C LEU A 48 -12.77 30.64 -24.16
N ARG A 49 -11.84 31.43 -24.70
CA ARG A 49 -10.40 31.16 -24.61
C ARG A 49 -9.89 31.16 -23.17
N PHE A 50 -10.38 32.09 -22.34
CA PHE A 50 -10.02 32.15 -20.93
C PHE A 50 -10.57 30.94 -20.17
N LEU A 51 -11.82 30.56 -20.39
CA LEU A 51 -12.42 29.36 -19.81
C LEU A 51 -11.63 28.09 -20.21
N ALA A 52 -11.27 27.97 -21.49
CA ALA A 52 -10.46 26.87 -21.98
C ALA A 52 -9.06 26.83 -21.33
N TRP A 53 -8.44 27.99 -21.12
CA TRP A 53 -7.16 28.09 -20.41
C TRP A 53 -7.27 27.67 -18.94
N VAL A 54 -8.28 28.12 -18.21
CA VAL A 54 -8.53 27.70 -16.81
C VAL A 54 -8.83 26.21 -16.72
N PHE A 55 -9.61 25.67 -17.66
CA PHE A 55 -9.91 24.24 -17.71
C PHE A 55 -8.64 23.41 -17.97
N LEU A 56 -7.84 23.78 -18.97
CA LEU A 56 -6.64 23.04 -19.35
C LEU A 56 -5.54 23.10 -18.27
N THR A 57 -5.42 24.21 -17.55
CA THR A 57 -4.49 24.33 -16.41
C THR A 57 -4.89 23.44 -15.24
N LYS A 58 -6.18 23.39 -14.89
CA LYS A 58 -6.71 22.45 -13.88
C LYS A 58 -6.55 20.98 -14.34
N LEU A 59 -6.85 20.68 -15.60
CA LEU A 59 -6.68 19.35 -16.19
C LEU A 59 -5.22 18.88 -16.17
N SER A 60 -4.29 19.77 -16.55
CA SER A 60 -2.84 19.50 -16.48
C SER A 60 -2.40 19.14 -15.06
N THR A 61 -2.88 19.90 -14.07
CA THR A 61 -2.59 19.65 -12.65
C THR A 61 -3.13 18.30 -12.20
N LEU A 62 -4.34 17.93 -12.63
CA LEU A 62 -4.95 16.64 -12.35
C LEU A 62 -4.17 15.47 -12.97
N ILE A 63 -3.72 15.59 -14.22
CA ILE A 63 -2.90 14.57 -14.90
C ILE A 63 -1.57 14.36 -14.17
N LEU A 64 -0.95 15.44 -13.69
CA LEU A 64 0.27 15.36 -12.90
C LEU A 64 0.03 14.60 -11.58
N LEU A 65 -1.04 14.94 -10.86
CA LEU A 65 -1.41 14.28 -9.60
C LEU A 65 -1.75 12.80 -9.79
N LEU A 66 -2.48 12.45 -10.86
CA LEU A 66 -2.77 11.06 -11.22
C LEU A 66 -1.48 10.29 -11.52
N THR A 67 -0.60 10.87 -12.33
CA THR A 67 0.69 10.25 -12.67
C THR A 67 1.51 10.00 -11.40
N TRP A 68 1.51 10.96 -10.48
CA TRP A 68 2.20 10.82 -9.19
C TRP A 68 1.56 9.75 -8.28
N TYR A 69 0.23 9.68 -8.25
CA TYR A 69 -0.51 8.62 -7.55
C TYR A 69 -0.13 7.24 -8.08
N TYR A 70 -0.09 7.05 -9.40
CA TYR A 70 0.28 5.77 -10.01
C TYR A 70 1.75 5.39 -9.79
N THR A 71 2.65 6.39 -9.73
CA THR A 71 4.08 6.17 -9.54
C THR A 71 4.42 5.72 -8.10
N THR A 72 3.59 6.09 -7.12
CA THR A 72 3.86 5.78 -5.71
C THR A 72 3.22 4.46 -5.30
N SER A 73 4.00 3.52 -4.73
CA SER A 73 3.49 2.22 -4.24
C SER A 73 3.33 2.17 -2.70
N ARG A 74 3.42 3.32 -2.03
CA ARG A 74 3.42 3.40 -0.56
C ARG A 74 2.05 3.78 -0.02
N TRP A 75 1.83 3.56 1.27
CA TRP A 75 0.57 3.89 1.97
C TRP A 75 0.19 5.39 1.89
N TRP A 76 1.17 6.31 1.78
CA TRP A 76 0.93 7.74 1.57
C TRP A 76 0.34 8.09 0.19
N ARG A 77 0.24 7.13 -0.73
CA ARG A 77 -0.49 7.29 -1.99
C ARG A 77 -1.94 7.75 -1.74
N LEU A 78 -2.54 7.34 -0.62
CA LEU A 78 -3.88 7.80 -0.22
C LEU A 78 -3.94 9.31 0.09
N ALA A 79 -2.83 9.91 0.54
CA ALA A 79 -2.76 11.35 0.78
C ALA A 79 -2.80 12.15 -0.54
N ILE A 80 -2.26 11.62 -1.64
CA ILE A 80 -2.33 12.24 -2.98
C ILE A 80 -3.75 12.16 -3.55
N LEU A 81 -4.53 11.14 -3.17
CA LEU A 81 -5.91 10.99 -3.62
C LEU A 81 -6.79 12.18 -3.19
N VAL A 82 -6.49 12.80 -2.05
CA VAL A 82 -7.23 13.96 -1.53
C VAL A 82 -7.12 15.17 -2.49
N PRO A 83 -5.92 15.66 -2.84
CA PRO A 83 -5.76 16.68 -3.89
C PRO A 83 -6.42 16.32 -5.22
N ILE A 84 -6.38 15.04 -5.64
CA ILE A 84 -7.04 14.60 -6.89
C ILE A 84 -8.55 14.86 -6.85
N ILE A 85 -9.20 14.50 -5.75
CA ILE A 85 -10.65 14.70 -5.58
C ILE A 85 -11.00 16.18 -5.56
N ILE A 86 -10.18 16.99 -4.88
CA ILE A 86 -10.35 18.45 -4.84
C ILE A 86 -10.27 19.04 -6.25
N GLU A 87 -9.27 18.65 -7.05
CA GLU A 87 -9.13 19.13 -8.43
C GLU A 87 -10.27 18.68 -9.35
N ILE A 88 -10.78 17.44 -9.18
CA ILE A 88 -11.97 16.97 -9.92
C ILE A 88 -13.18 17.86 -9.60
N PHE A 89 -13.39 18.18 -8.32
CA PHE A 89 -14.52 19.02 -7.91
C PHE A 89 -14.41 20.44 -8.48
N LYS A 90 -13.21 21.03 -8.48
CA LYS A 90 -12.95 22.32 -9.13
C LYS A 90 -13.28 22.31 -10.62
N ILE A 91 -12.98 21.21 -11.32
CA ILE A 91 -13.31 21.07 -12.75
C ILE A 91 -14.83 20.95 -12.97
N LEU A 92 -15.53 20.21 -12.11
CA LEU A 92 -17.00 20.09 -12.19
C LEU A 92 -17.70 21.43 -11.94
N ASN A 93 -17.21 22.22 -10.98
CA ASN A 93 -17.75 23.56 -10.72
C ASN A 93 -17.53 24.50 -11.91
N LEU A 94 -16.36 24.43 -12.55
CA LEU A 94 -16.05 25.21 -13.74
C LEU A 94 -17.00 24.89 -14.91
N LEU A 95 -17.34 23.61 -15.11
CA LEU A 95 -18.24 23.16 -16.19
C LEU A 95 -19.71 23.53 -15.95
N ASN A 96 -20.13 23.62 -14.69
CA ASN A 96 -21.49 24.01 -14.34
C ASN A 96 -21.78 25.51 -14.54
N MET A 97 -20.84 26.29 -15.12
CA MET A 97 -20.97 27.73 -15.41
C MET A 97 -21.41 28.60 -14.22
N ASN A 98 -21.25 28.11 -12.98
CA ASN A 98 -21.41 28.89 -11.76
C ASN A 98 -20.13 29.69 -11.54
N ILE A 99 -19.95 30.71 -12.37
CA ILE A 99 -18.73 31.51 -12.49
C ILE A 99 -18.66 32.61 -11.42
N ASP A 100 -19.77 32.90 -10.72
CA ASP A 100 -19.85 33.84 -9.59
C ASP A 100 -19.00 33.43 -8.36
N PHE A 101 -18.29 32.30 -8.43
CA PHE A 101 -17.52 31.71 -7.32
C PHE A 101 -16.00 31.68 -7.56
N ILE A 102 -15.51 32.31 -8.64
CA ILE A 102 -14.10 32.16 -9.06
C ILE A 102 -13.09 32.77 -8.07
N ASP A 103 -13.48 33.71 -7.20
CA ASP A 103 -12.58 34.24 -6.17
C ASP A 103 -13.15 34.02 -4.75
N ASP A 104 -12.37 33.44 -3.85
CA ASP A 104 -12.59 33.30 -2.40
C ASP A 104 -13.52 32.19 -1.86
N LYS A 105 -14.65 31.82 -2.49
CA LYS A 105 -15.63 30.88 -1.86
C LYS A 105 -15.59 29.42 -2.33
N GLU A 106 -14.87 29.11 -3.41
CA GLU A 106 -14.77 27.74 -3.96
C GLU A 106 -14.30 26.71 -2.92
N TYR A 107 -13.27 27.05 -2.12
CA TYR A 107 -12.71 26.14 -1.11
C TYR A 107 -13.71 25.80 -0.01
N VAL A 108 -14.41 26.81 0.52
CA VAL A 108 -15.38 26.65 1.61
C VAL A 108 -16.62 25.89 1.15
N ASN A 109 -17.05 26.08 -0.09
CA ASN A 109 -18.19 25.35 -0.64
C ASN A 109 -17.86 23.87 -0.96
N SER A 110 -16.59 23.55 -1.25
CA SER A 110 -16.14 22.16 -1.47
C SER A 110 -15.92 21.36 -0.19
N LEU A 111 -15.68 22.06 0.93
CA LEU A 111 -15.33 21.49 2.23
C LEU A 111 -16.31 20.43 2.77
N PRO A 112 -17.64 20.63 2.72
CA PRO A 112 -18.62 19.66 3.23
C PRO A 112 -18.56 18.31 2.52
N LEU A 113 -18.15 18.29 1.25
CA LEU A 113 -18.01 17.07 0.47
C LEU A 113 -16.61 16.46 0.65
N THR A 114 -15.57 17.29 0.70
CA THR A 114 -14.18 16.79 0.80
C THR A 114 -13.84 16.24 2.18
N PHE A 115 -14.38 16.83 3.26
CA PHE A 115 -14.10 16.43 4.63
C PHE A 115 -14.47 14.95 4.94
N PRO A 116 -15.68 14.45 4.64
CA PRO A 116 -16.02 13.05 4.89
C PRO A 116 -15.18 12.09 4.05
N ILE A 117 -14.79 12.47 2.83
CA ILE A 117 -13.94 11.64 1.97
C ILE A 117 -12.52 11.55 2.55
N ILE A 118 -11.96 12.66 3.04
CA ILE A 118 -10.67 12.68 3.75
C ILE A 118 -10.74 11.77 4.98
N LEU A 119 -11.81 11.88 5.78
CA LEU A 119 -11.98 11.08 6.98
C LEU A 119 -12.06 9.58 6.67
N ALA A 120 -12.82 9.21 5.63
CA ALA A 120 -12.93 7.83 5.16
C ALA A 120 -11.57 7.29 4.66
N LEU A 121 -10.78 8.11 3.96
CA LEU A 121 -9.46 7.71 3.47
C LEU A 121 -8.45 7.52 4.60
N ILE A 122 -8.46 8.38 5.62
CA ILE A 122 -7.63 8.21 6.81
C ILE A 122 -8.02 6.91 7.53
N TYR A 123 -9.32 6.63 7.67
CA TYR A 123 -9.80 5.39 8.25
C TYR A 123 -9.36 4.14 7.46
N LEU A 124 -9.44 4.17 6.14
CA LEU A 124 -8.96 3.07 5.31
C LEU A 124 -7.44 2.89 5.43
N ALA A 125 -6.67 3.98 5.47
CA ALA A 125 -5.22 3.93 5.63
C ALA A 125 -4.79 3.28 6.94
N THR A 126 -5.45 3.64 8.06
CA THR A 126 -5.16 3.04 9.37
C THR A 126 -5.51 1.57 9.38
N GLN A 127 -6.67 1.17 8.82
CA GLN A 127 -7.07 -0.24 8.73
C GLN A 127 -6.03 -1.07 7.98
N VAL A 128 -5.60 -0.63 6.79
CA VAL A 128 -4.56 -1.34 6.02
C VAL A 128 -3.27 -1.47 6.84
N ASN A 129 -2.85 -0.42 7.55
CA ASN A 129 -1.66 -0.50 8.39
C ASN A 129 -1.81 -1.52 9.52
N TYR A 130 -2.96 -1.55 10.22
CA TYR A 130 -3.26 -2.55 11.25
C TYR A 130 -3.18 -3.98 10.70
N TYR A 131 -3.80 -4.25 9.55
CA TYR A 131 -3.72 -5.57 8.91
C TYR A 131 -2.27 -5.98 8.59
N THR A 132 -1.45 -5.05 8.07
CA THR A 132 -0.06 -5.36 7.76
C THR A 132 0.79 -5.63 9.01
N LEU A 133 0.52 -4.92 10.11
CA LEU A 133 1.18 -5.14 11.40
C LEU A 133 0.77 -6.51 11.98
N TYR A 134 -0.53 -6.80 12.01
CA TYR A 134 -1.07 -8.06 12.51
C TYR A 134 -0.46 -9.26 11.77
N ARG A 135 -0.38 -9.20 10.44
CA ARG A 135 0.24 -10.26 9.63
C ARG A 135 1.72 -10.48 9.97
N LYS A 136 2.49 -9.40 10.21
CA LYS A 136 3.90 -9.52 10.62
C LYS A 136 4.03 -10.17 12.00
N LEU A 137 3.16 -9.81 12.94
CA LEU A 137 3.15 -10.40 14.27
C LEU A 137 2.82 -11.89 14.22
N LEU A 138 1.81 -12.28 13.44
CA LEU A 138 1.47 -13.69 13.23
C LEU A 138 2.63 -14.50 12.65
N LEU A 139 3.27 -14.00 11.59
CA LEU A 139 4.43 -14.69 10.99
C LEU A 139 5.59 -14.83 11.97
N LYS A 140 5.82 -13.81 12.80
CA LYS A 140 6.86 -13.86 13.83
C LYS A 140 6.53 -14.92 14.89
N MET A 141 5.28 -14.94 15.37
CA MET A 141 4.83 -15.96 16.32
C MET A 141 5.01 -17.37 15.75
N GLU A 142 4.57 -17.62 14.51
CA GLU A 142 4.72 -18.91 13.83
C GLU A 142 6.19 -19.35 13.74
N SER A 143 7.08 -18.42 13.35
CA SER A 143 8.52 -18.67 13.33
C SER A 143 9.08 -18.99 14.73
N ASP A 144 8.65 -18.27 15.76
CA ASP A 144 9.09 -18.48 17.14
C ASP A 144 8.62 -19.85 17.66
N TYR A 145 7.37 -20.25 17.39
CA TYR A 145 6.87 -21.59 17.69
C TYR A 145 7.71 -22.68 17.02
N HIS A 146 8.03 -22.51 15.74
CA HIS A 146 8.81 -23.49 15.00
C HIS A 146 10.25 -23.60 15.53
N ASN A 147 10.86 -22.47 15.91
CA ASN A 147 12.18 -22.44 16.55
C ASN A 147 12.18 -23.17 17.90
N VAL A 148 11.15 -22.95 18.74
CA VAL A 148 11.01 -23.65 20.01
C VAL A 148 10.79 -25.16 19.78
N MET A 149 9.91 -25.56 18.87
CA MET A 149 9.70 -26.99 18.58
C MET A 149 10.97 -27.66 18.05
N THR A 150 11.68 -27.03 17.12
CA THR A 150 12.92 -27.61 16.59
C THR A 150 14.01 -27.73 17.66
N LYS A 151 14.07 -26.79 18.61
CA LYS A 151 14.96 -26.91 19.78
C LYS A 151 14.56 -28.07 20.70
N ILE A 152 13.28 -28.24 20.99
CA ILE A 152 12.78 -29.36 21.80
C ILE A 152 13.07 -30.70 21.13
N VAL A 153 12.76 -30.84 19.84
CA VAL A 153 13.02 -32.06 19.08
C VAL A 153 14.51 -32.40 19.06
N LYS A 154 15.38 -31.43 18.75
CA LYS A 154 16.84 -31.64 18.77
C LYS A 154 17.35 -32.02 20.15
N LYS A 155 16.83 -31.39 21.22
CA LYS A 155 17.20 -31.74 22.59
C LYS A 155 16.82 -33.19 22.91
N ASN A 156 15.59 -33.59 22.57
CA ASN A 156 15.11 -34.94 22.81
C ASN A 156 15.90 -35.99 22.03
N GLU A 157 16.27 -35.70 20.77
CA GLU A 157 17.16 -36.57 19.98
C GLU A 157 18.52 -36.79 20.67
N ILE A 158 19.12 -35.72 21.21
CA ILE A 158 20.40 -35.80 21.93
C ILE A 158 20.25 -36.65 23.21
N GLU A 159 19.18 -36.45 23.97
CA GLU A 159 18.92 -37.23 25.20
C GLU A 159 18.70 -38.71 24.90
N ILE A 160 17.96 -39.06 23.83
CA ILE A 160 17.78 -40.45 23.38
C ILE A 160 19.12 -41.08 22.98
N ILE A 161 19.98 -40.34 22.26
CA ILE A 161 21.32 -40.83 21.88
C ILE A 161 22.18 -41.08 23.14
N ASN A 162 22.13 -40.17 24.12
CA ASN A 162 22.85 -40.34 25.39
C ASN A 162 22.36 -41.57 26.17
N ILE A 163 21.05 -41.78 26.24
CA ILE A 163 20.44 -42.96 26.88
C ILE A 163 20.86 -44.24 26.16
N ARG A 164 20.83 -44.28 24.82
CA ARG A 164 21.32 -45.41 24.02
C ARG A 164 22.80 -45.71 24.31
N ASN A 165 23.63 -44.68 24.40
CA ASN A 165 25.06 -44.82 24.73
C ASN A 165 25.25 -45.34 26.17
N CYS A 166 24.41 -44.93 27.12
CA CYS A 166 24.46 -45.43 28.49
C CYS A 166 24.02 -46.92 28.57
N LEU A 167 22.98 -47.30 27.82
CA LEU A 167 22.55 -48.70 27.68
C LEU A 167 23.63 -49.60 27.08
N SER A 168 24.31 -49.15 26.03
CA SER A 168 25.41 -49.92 25.44
C SER A 168 26.57 -50.13 26.42
N LYS A 169 26.98 -49.10 27.16
CA LYS A 169 27.98 -49.20 28.23
C LYS A 169 27.54 -50.18 29.33
N LEU A 170 26.29 -50.11 29.79
CA LEU A 170 25.78 -51.05 30.80
C LEU A 170 25.79 -52.50 30.32
N LYS A 171 25.49 -52.74 29.04
CA LYS A 171 25.52 -54.08 28.45
C LYS A 171 26.94 -54.67 28.45
N GLU A 172 27.96 -53.84 28.24
CA GLU A 172 29.36 -54.25 28.33
C GLU A 172 29.80 -54.51 29.77
N GLU A 173 29.38 -53.66 30.71
CA GLU A 173 29.71 -53.80 32.14
C GLU A 173 28.98 -54.97 32.83
N LYS A 174 27.96 -55.56 32.20
CA LYS A 174 27.14 -56.65 32.77
C LYS A 174 27.97 -57.84 33.30
N LYS A 175 29.11 -58.15 32.68
CA LYS A 175 29.99 -59.26 33.12
C LYS A 175 30.73 -58.98 34.44
N ASN A 176 30.80 -57.73 34.90
CA ASN A 176 31.60 -57.29 36.04
C ASN A 176 30.76 -56.75 37.22
N ILE A 177 29.43 -56.74 37.13
CA ILE A 177 28.53 -56.11 38.12
C ILE A 177 27.53 -57.15 38.68
N SER A 178 27.20 -57.04 39.97
CA SER A 178 26.13 -57.82 40.64
C SER A 178 24.74 -57.50 40.05
N ASP A 179 23.92 -58.53 39.86
CA ASP A 179 22.61 -58.47 39.18
C ASP A 179 21.66 -57.39 39.76
N ASP A 180 21.64 -57.19 41.07
CA ASP A 180 20.79 -56.18 41.72
C ASP A 180 21.18 -54.75 41.33
N LYS A 181 22.48 -54.45 41.30
CA LYS A 181 23.02 -53.14 40.88
C LYS A 181 22.78 -52.87 39.40
N TYR A 182 22.76 -53.92 38.58
CA TYR A 182 22.45 -53.81 37.16
C TYR A 182 20.97 -53.47 36.92
N LEU A 183 20.07 -54.13 37.66
CA LEU A 183 18.63 -53.85 37.60
C LEU A 183 18.30 -52.43 38.06
N GLU A 184 18.91 -51.95 39.14
CA GLU A 184 18.71 -50.59 39.64
C GLU A 184 19.11 -49.52 38.61
N LYS A 185 20.25 -49.71 37.93
CA LYS A 185 20.68 -48.81 36.84
C LYS A 185 19.75 -48.87 35.62
N LEU A 186 19.17 -50.02 35.29
CA LEU A 186 18.20 -50.15 34.20
C LEU A 186 16.86 -49.48 34.52
N ILE A 187 16.38 -49.61 35.76
CA ILE A 187 15.16 -48.93 36.22
C ILE A 187 15.34 -47.42 36.11
N LYS A 188 16.49 -46.90 36.53
CA LYS A 188 16.83 -45.47 36.42
C LYS A 188 16.81 -44.97 34.96
N LEU A 189 17.39 -45.73 34.04
CA LEU A 189 17.38 -45.42 32.60
C LEU A 189 15.98 -45.42 31.99
N ARG A 190 15.11 -46.34 32.45
CA ARG A 190 13.69 -46.35 32.05
C ARG A 190 12.95 -45.13 32.57
N GLU A 191 13.21 -44.71 33.80
CA GLU A 191 12.59 -43.51 34.37
C GLU A 191 13.03 -42.24 33.64
N ASP A 192 14.29 -42.15 33.22
CA ASP A 192 14.80 -41.02 32.43
C ASP A 192 14.16 -40.97 31.03
N LEU A 193 13.86 -42.12 30.41
CA LEU A 193 13.10 -42.21 29.14
C LEU A 193 11.63 -41.76 29.29
N LEU A 194 11.02 -41.98 30.44
CA LEU A 194 9.62 -41.62 30.68
C LEU A 194 9.42 -40.12 30.98
N LYS A 195 10.50 -39.38 31.22
CA LYS A 195 10.49 -37.92 31.52
C LYS A 195 10.74 -37.04 30.29
N LEU A 196 11.00 -37.65 29.13
CA LEU A 196 11.27 -37.05 27.82
C LEU A 196 9.98 -36.71 27.05
#